data_AF-A0A7W0KRU9-F1
#
_entry.id   AF-A0A7W0KRU9-F1
#
_cell.length_a   1.000
_cell.length_b   1.000
_cell.length_c   1.000
_cell.angle_alpha   90.00
_cell.angle_beta   90.00
_cell.angle_gamma   90.00
#
_symmetry.space_group_name_H-M   'P 1'
#
loop_
_entity.id
_entity.type
_entity.pdbx_description
1 polymer ?
#
loop_
_entity_poly.entity_id
_entity_poly.type
_entity_poly.pdbx_seq_one_letter_code
_entity_poly.pdbx_strand_id
1 'polypeptide(L)'
;MQCDAISESLAGVVDGDIRLDRGERRHVERCLRCQAELAQYRKLLRAMLALRSDVALAPPSLLGDVLTRLEAAGERSAVRAALTGRKVAYIGGIAAATAAAGAGAAIVLVSRGRKSRLPLAG
;
A
#
# COMPACT_ATOMS: atom_id res chain seq x y z
N MET A 1 -20.76 36.74 10.94
CA MET A 1 -19.61 35.91 10.54
C MET A 1 -18.34 36.54 11.07
N GLN A 2 -17.45 35.75 11.66
CA GLN A 2 -16.17 36.20 12.22
C GLN A 2 -15.05 35.85 11.24
N CYS A 3 -14.06 36.74 11.09
CA CYS A 3 -12.95 36.54 10.14
C CYS A 3 -12.16 35.26 10.45
N ASP A 4 -11.96 34.98 11.74
CA ASP A 4 -11.13 33.86 12.18
C ASP A 4 -11.73 32.52 11.72
N ALA A 5 -13.06 32.40 11.69
CA ALA A 5 -13.76 31.20 11.20
C ALA A 5 -13.55 30.90 9.70
N ILE A 6 -13.17 31.91 8.90
CA ILE A 6 -12.95 31.75 7.44
C ILE A 6 -11.45 31.74 7.12
N SER A 7 -10.60 32.33 7.97
CA SER A 7 -9.16 32.47 7.71
C SER A 7 -8.47 31.15 7.32
N GLU A 8 -8.80 30.06 8.03
CA GLU A 8 -8.25 28.72 7.77
C GLU A 8 -8.66 28.14 6.41
N SER A 9 -9.81 28.56 5.86
CA SER A 9 -10.31 28.06 4.58
C SER A 9 -9.81 28.87 3.38
N LEU A 10 -9.32 30.11 3.57
CA LEU A 10 -8.92 31.01 2.49
C LEU A 10 -7.79 30.46 1.62
N ALA A 11 -6.83 29.71 2.21
CA ALA A 11 -5.77 29.06 1.46
C ALA A 11 -6.34 28.00 0.49
N GLY A 12 -7.19 27.10 0.99
CA GLY A 12 -7.84 26.08 0.15
C GLY A 12 -8.77 26.66 -0.91
N VAL A 13 -9.33 27.86 -0.69
CA VAL A 13 -10.09 28.59 -1.72
C VAL A 13 -9.19 29.07 -2.86
N VAL A 14 -7.96 29.49 -2.56
CA VAL A 14 -6.98 29.93 -3.57
C VAL A 14 -6.46 28.75 -4.38
N ASP A 15 -6.22 27.61 -3.74
CA ASP A 15 -5.76 26.38 -4.40
C ASP A 15 -6.90 25.65 -5.14
N GLY A 16 -8.16 25.99 -4.83
CA GLY A 16 -9.36 25.45 -5.50
C GLY A 16 -9.97 24.23 -4.81
N ASP A 17 -9.40 23.79 -3.70
CA ASP A 17 -9.85 22.63 -2.90
C ASP A 17 -11.11 22.93 -2.08
N ILE A 18 -11.31 24.19 -1.68
CA ILE A 18 -12.44 24.62 -0.85
C ILE A 18 -13.33 25.58 -1.62
N ARG A 19 -14.65 25.36 -1.51
CA ARG A 19 -15.66 26.30 -2.01
C ARG A 19 -16.41 26.95 -0.85
N LEU A 20 -16.34 28.27 -0.81
CA LEU A 20 -17.08 29.07 0.16
C LEU A 20 -18.58 29.04 -0.11
N ASP A 21 -19.37 28.97 0.96
CA ASP A 21 -20.81 29.12 0.90
C ASP A 21 -21.22 30.56 0.48
N ARG A 22 -22.52 30.83 0.42
CA ARG A 22 -23.00 32.16 0.01
C ARG A 22 -22.72 33.26 1.04
N GLY A 23 -22.77 32.94 2.33
CA GLY A 23 -22.54 33.87 3.43
C GLY A 23 -21.05 34.22 3.55
N GLU A 24 -20.19 33.22 3.46
CA GLU A 24 -18.74 33.33 3.48
C GLU A 24 -18.24 34.20 2.32
N ARG A 25 -18.73 33.93 1.10
CA ARG A 25 -18.42 34.77 -0.07
C ARG A 25 -18.82 36.22 0.13
N ARG A 26 -20.04 36.48 0.62
CA ARG A 26 -20.51 37.83 0.89
C ARG A 26 -19.66 38.54 1.95
N HIS A 27 -19.18 37.81 2.96
CA HIS A 27 -18.28 38.35 3.96
C HIS A 27 -16.94 38.72 3.35
N VAL A 28 -16.30 37.79 2.62
CA VAL A 28 -15.03 38.02 1.93
C VAL A 28 -15.12 39.20 0.95
N GLU A 29 -16.22 39.33 0.20
CA GLU A 29 -16.45 40.45 -0.72
C GLU A 29 -16.56 41.82 -0.03
N ARG A 30 -16.83 41.86 1.29
CA ARG A 30 -17.01 43.11 2.05
C ARG A 30 -15.94 43.36 3.10
N CYS A 31 -15.19 42.34 3.50
CA CYS A 31 -14.20 42.43 4.57
C CYS A 31 -12.78 42.61 4.00
N LEU A 32 -12.18 43.79 4.24
CA LEU A 32 -10.83 44.10 3.77
C LEU A 32 -9.75 43.17 4.35
N ARG A 33 -9.92 42.67 5.59
CA ARG A 33 -8.99 41.71 6.20
C ARG A 33 -8.93 40.40 5.40
N CYS A 34 -10.07 39.78 5.13
CA CYS A 34 -10.13 38.55 4.35
C CYS A 34 -9.71 38.76 2.89
N GLN A 35 -9.95 39.94 2.31
CA GLN A 35 -9.47 40.28 0.96
C GLN A 35 -7.95 40.39 0.90
N ALA A 36 -7.34 41.06 1.90
CA ALA A 36 -5.89 41.18 1.99
C ALA A 36 -5.25 39.79 2.12
N GLU A 37 -5.81 38.94 2.97
CA GLU A 37 -5.34 37.57 3.17
C GLU A 37 -5.46 36.71 1.89
N LEU A 38 -6.60 36.78 1.16
CA LEU A 38 -6.72 36.15 -0.15
C LEU A 38 -5.73 36.67 -1.18
N ALA A 39 -5.46 37.97 -1.19
CA ALA A 39 -4.46 38.55 -2.09
C ALA A 39 -3.05 38.05 -1.76
N GLN A 40 -2.75 37.85 -0.47
CA GLN A 40 -1.48 37.29 0.00
C GLN A 40 -1.32 35.83 -0.43
N TYR A 41 -2.33 34.98 -0.22
CA TYR A 41 -2.29 33.58 -0.68
C TYR A 41 -2.15 33.49 -2.20
N ARG A 42 -2.87 34.30 -2.99
CA ARG A 42 -2.70 34.35 -4.46
C ARG A 42 -1.30 34.79 -4.87
N LYS A 43 -0.69 35.74 -4.14
CA LYS A 43 0.69 36.17 -4.38
C LYS A 43 1.66 35.02 -4.12
N LEU A 44 1.48 34.28 -3.04
CA LEU A 44 2.29 33.11 -2.70
C LEU A 44 2.17 32.02 -3.77
N LEU A 45 0.94 31.66 -4.17
CA LEU A 45 0.70 30.66 -5.21
C LEU A 45 1.36 31.06 -6.54
N ARG A 46 1.27 32.34 -6.95
CA ARG A 46 1.98 32.83 -8.14
C ARG A 46 3.49 32.69 -8.05
N ALA A 47 4.07 32.96 -6.88
CA ALA A 47 5.51 32.80 -6.67
C ALA A 47 5.93 31.31 -6.74
N MET A 48 5.15 30.41 -6.13
CA MET A 48 5.38 28.96 -6.24
C MET A 48 5.25 28.47 -7.68
N LEU A 49 4.26 28.96 -8.43
CA LEU A 49 4.09 28.63 -9.85
C LEU A 49 5.26 29.15 -10.71
N ALA A 50 5.85 30.30 -10.38
CA ALA A 50 7.04 30.79 -11.07
C ALA A 50 8.27 29.91 -10.84
N LEU A 51 8.39 29.31 -9.66
CA LEU A 51 9.44 28.35 -9.32
C LEU A 51 9.22 26.96 -9.94
N ARG A 52 8.00 26.66 -10.43
CA ARG A 52 7.68 25.34 -10.98
C ARG A 52 8.56 24.93 -12.17
N SER A 53 8.96 25.91 -12.99
CA SER A 53 9.85 25.69 -14.12
C SER A 53 11.33 25.82 -13.79
N ASP A 54 11.66 26.19 -12.56
CA ASP A 54 13.04 26.24 -12.07
C ASP A 54 13.48 24.82 -11.72
N VAL A 55 13.87 24.07 -12.74
CA VAL A 55 14.30 22.69 -12.62
C VAL A 55 15.82 22.64 -12.61
N ALA A 56 16.40 22.21 -11.49
CA ALA A 56 17.81 21.86 -11.46
C ALA A 56 18.07 20.69 -12.42
N LEU A 57 19.03 20.86 -13.32
CA LEU A 57 19.41 19.81 -14.27
C LEU A 57 19.94 18.60 -13.48
N ALA A 58 19.28 17.46 -13.62
CA ALA A 58 19.75 16.20 -13.04
C ALA A 58 21.08 15.78 -13.70
N PRO A 59 22.03 15.21 -12.95
CA PRO A 59 23.22 14.61 -13.54
C PRO A 59 22.84 13.54 -14.57
N PRO A 60 23.53 13.44 -15.71
CA PRO A 60 23.20 12.47 -16.75
C PRO A 60 23.32 11.01 -16.28
N SER A 61 24.12 10.75 -15.23
CA SER A 61 24.26 9.42 -14.63
C SER A 61 23.09 9.01 -13.73
N LEU A 62 22.26 9.96 -13.27
CA LEU A 62 21.25 9.72 -12.23
C LEU A 62 20.25 8.63 -12.64
N LEU A 63 19.85 8.60 -13.92
CA LEU A 63 18.94 7.57 -14.43
C LEU A 63 19.58 6.17 -14.33
N GLY A 64 20.85 6.05 -14.74
CA GLY A 64 21.59 4.80 -14.62
C GLY A 64 21.69 4.35 -13.16
N ASP A 65 22.06 5.26 -12.26
CA ASP A 65 22.18 4.98 -10.83
C ASP A 65 20.85 4.49 -10.21
N VAL A 66 19.73 5.11 -10.61
CA VAL A 66 18.38 4.70 -10.18
C VAL A 66 18.03 3.31 -10.72
N LEU A 67 18.27 3.05 -12.01
CA LEU A 67 17.98 1.76 -12.64
C LEU A 67 18.79 0.64 -11.99
N THR A 68 20.09 0.84 -11.78
CA THR A 68 20.95 -0.14 -11.10
C THR A 68 20.46 -0.43 -9.67
N ARG A 69 20.00 0.58 -8.92
CA ARG A 69 19.44 0.37 -7.58
C ARG A 69 18.11 -0.38 -7.61
N LEU A 70 17.25 -0.10 -8.60
CA LEU A 70 15.98 -0.81 -8.79
C LEU A 70 16.20 -2.27 -9.17
N GLU A 71 17.13 -2.53 -10.09
CA GLU A 71 17.50 -3.89 -10.50
C GLU A 71 18.06 -4.68 -9.33
N ALA A 72 19.01 -4.13 -8.58
CA ALA A 72 19.53 -4.76 -7.37
C ALA A 72 18.44 -5.01 -6.30
N ALA A 73 17.41 -4.16 -6.21
CA ALA A 73 16.26 -4.40 -5.32
C ALA A 73 15.32 -5.49 -5.85
N GLY A 74 15.11 -5.53 -7.17
CA GLY A 74 14.33 -6.54 -7.88
C GLY A 74 14.97 -7.94 -7.82
N GLU A 75 16.29 -8.04 -8.01
CA GLU A 75 17.02 -9.29 -7.86
C GLU A 75 16.89 -9.84 -6.43
N ARG A 76 17.04 -8.97 -5.42
CA ARG A 76 16.88 -9.36 -4.01
C ARG A 76 15.46 -9.86 -3.71
N SER A 77 14.42 -9.24 -4.27
CA SER A 77 13.04 -9.67 -4.07
C SER A 77 12.72 -10.95 -4.84
N ALA A 78 13.21 -11.09 -6.08
CA ALA A 78 13.07 -12.29 -6.89
C ALA A 78 13.77 -13.50 -6.25
N VAL A 79 15.00 -13.32 -5.75
CA VAL A 79 15.74 -14.37 -5.01
C VAL A 79 14.98 -14.78 -3.75
N ARG A 80 14.45 -13.82 -2.97
CA ARG A 80 13.62 -14.14 -1.79
C ARG A 80 12.36 -14.90 -2.19
N ALA A 81 11.66 -14.47 -3.23
CA ALA A 81 10.44 -15.11 -3.73
C ALA A 81 10.70 -16.55 -4.22
N ALA A 82 11.80 -16.77 -4.95
CA ALA A 82 12.23 -18.09 -5.40
C ALA A 82 12.56 -19.01 -4.21
N LEU A 83 13.26 -18.49 -3.20
CA LEU A 83 13.57 -19.24 -1.97
C LEU A 83 12.31 -19.57 -1.16
N THR A 84 11.34 -18.65 -1.06
CA THR A 84 10.05 -18.94 -0.40
C THR A 84 9.22 -19.94 -1.18
N GLY A 85 9.16 -19.84 -2.51
CA GLY A 85 8.46 -20.81 -3.36
C GLY A 85 9.04 -22.22 -3.23
N ARG A 86 10.37 -22.35 -3.19
CA ARG A 86 11.05 -23.62 -2.94
C ARG A 86 10.75 -24.16 -1.53
N LYS A 87 10.77 -23.32 -0.49
CA LYS A 87 10.42 -23.76 0.88
C LYS A 87 8.97 -24.26 0.99
N VAL A 88 8.02 -23.58 0.34
CA VAL A 88 6.61 -24.01 0.27
C VAL A 88 6.49 -25.35 -0.46
N ALA A 89 7.20 -25.52 -1.58
CA ALA A 89 7.22 -26.80 -2.32
C ALA A 89 7.81 -27.96 -1.49
N TYR A 90 8.91 -27.73 -0.76
CA TYR A 90 9.51 -28.75 0.11
C TYR A 90 8.58 -29.14 1.28
N ILE A 91 7.93 -28.16 1.92
CA ILE A 91 7.01 -28.43 3.03
C ILE A 91 5.76 -29.17 2.52
N GLY A 92 5.21 -28.78 1.36
CA GLY A 92 4.10 -29.49 0.71
C GLY A 92 4.47 -30.92 0.28
N GLY A 93 5.69 -31.14 -0.22
CA GLY A 93 6.19 -32.46 -0.58
C GLY A 93 6.34 -33.40 0.62
N ILE A 94 6.82 -32.88 1.77
CA ILE A 94 6.90 -33.67 3.02
C ILE A 94 5.50 -34.03 3.53
N ALA A 95 4.54 -33.10 3.49
CA ALA A 95 3.16 -33.37 3.89
C ALA A 95 2.50 -34.44 3.00
N ALA A 96 2.72 -34.39 1.67
CA ALA A 96 2.23 -35.41 0.74
C ALA A 96 2.88 -36.79 0.97
N ALA A 97 4.18 -36.85 1.29
CA ALA A 97 4.86 -38.09 1.62
C ALA A 97 4.36 -38.71 2.94
N THR A 98 4.05 -37.89 3.95
CA THR A 98 3.43 -38.36 5.20
C THR A 98 1.97 -38.80 5.01
N ALA A 99 1.23 -38.19 4.08
CA ALA A 99 -0.13 -38.63 3.75
C ALA A 99 -0.14 -39.98 3.01
N ALA A 100 0.84 -40.24 2.15
CA ALA A 100 1.00 -41.52 1.47
C ALA A 100 1.47 -42.65 2.41
N ALA A 101 2.30 -42.35 3.42
CA ALA A 101 2.71 -43.33 4.43
C ALA A 101 1.60 -43.66 5.46
N GLY A 102 0.63 -42.75 5.69
CA GLY A 102 -0.47 -42.95 6.63
C GLY A 102 -1.62 -43.83 6.10
N ALA A 103 -1.81 -43.92 4.78
CA ALA A 103 -2.91 -44.71 4.20
C ALA A 103 -2.63 -46.23 4.20
N GLY A 104 -1.36 -46.65 4.15
CA GLY A 104 -0.98 -48.07 4.18
C GLY A 104 -1.07 -48.70 5.57
N ALA A 105 -0.76 -47.94 6.63
CA ALA A 105 -0.77 -48.45 8.01
C ALA A 105 -2.19 -48.71 8.55
N ALA A 106 -3.18 -47.91 8.13
CA ALA A 106 -4.56 -48.08 8.57
C ALA A 106 -5.23 -49.34 7.97
N ILE A 107 -4.91 -49.71 6.72
CA ILE A 107 -5.54 -50.86 6.04
C ILE A 107 -4.99 -52.20 6.56
N VAL A 108 -3.70 -52.28 6.90
CA VAL A 108 -3.08 -53.51 7.42
C VAL A 108 -3.49 -53.80 8.88
N LEU A 109 -3.78 -52.77 9.68
CA LEU A 109 -4.25 -52.95 11.07
C LEU A 109 -5.71 -53.44 11.15
N VAL A 110 -6.57 -53.09 10.19
CA VAL A 110 -7.99 -53.51 10.20
C VAL A 110 -8.18 -54.93 9.67
N SER A 111 -7.33 -55.42 8.76
CA SER A 111 -7.46 -56.78 8.21
C SER A 111 -6.97 -57.89 9.17
N ARG A 112 -6.09 -57.55 10.12
CA ARG A 112 -5.55 -58.49 11.11
C ARG A 112 -6.50 -58.78 12.28
N GLY A 113 -7.52 -57.95 12.49
CA GLY A 113 -8.54 -58.12 13.55
C GLY A 113 -9.74 -59.01 13.19
N ARG A 114 -9.93 -59.37 11.91
CA ARG A 114 -11.11 -60.13 11.45
C ARG A 114 -10.94 -61.65 11.42
N LYS A 115 -9.74 -62.18 11.71
CA LYS A 115 -9.42 -63.61 11.58
C LYS A 115 -9.42 -64.42 12.89
N SER A 116 -9.87 -63.86 14.01
CA SER A 116 -9.81 -64.50 15.35
C SER A 116 -11.15 -64.74 16.06
N ARG A 117 -12.28 -64.80 15.35
CA ARG A 117 -13.56 -65.23 15.97
C ARG A 117 -14.18 -66.41 15.23
N LEU A 118 -13.63 -67.59 15.48
CA LEU A 118 -14.35 -68.86 15.39
C LEU A 118 -15.18 -69.01 16.69
N PRO A 119 -16.51 -69.16 16.62
CA PRO A 119 -17.31 -69.50 17.79
C PRO A 119 -17.11 -70.97 18.15
N LEU A 120 -16.68 -71.25 19.38
CA LEU A 120 -16.74 -72.58 19.99
C LEU A 120 -18.06 -72.70 20.76
N ALA A 121 -18.78 -73.77 20.42
CA ALA A 121 -19.72 -74.57 21.21
C ALA A 121 -20.54 -73.91 22.34
N GLY A 122 -21.86 -74.02 22.19
CA GLY A 122 -22.87 -74.11 23.23
C GLY A 122 -24.06 -74.84 22.65
#